data_AF-A0A2V8BS26-F1
#
_entry.id   AF-A0A2V8BS26-F1
#
_cell.length_a   1.000
_cell.length_b   1.000
_cell.length_c   1.000
_cell.angle_alpha   90.00
_cell.angle_beta   90.00
_cell.angle_gamma   90.00
#
_symmetry.space_group_name_H-M   'P 1'
#
loop_
_entity.id
_entity.type
_entity.pdbx_description
1 polymer ?
#
loop_
_entity_poly.entity_id
_entity_poly.type
_entity_poly.pdbx_seq_one_letter_code
_entity_poly.pdbx_strand_id
1 'polypeptide(L)'
;MSTTTVSKTSSGKRARERARVSAAKEAFIRAVRTLRPTRHTGGRKREARRWLDVLAARSTNGVRCPNPITIEEGARLRSQAFDDLKASDKVLFDAVMECMDDRMIADYGITIAEWSARGRRRMRRLAKIRATLK
;
A
#
# COMPACT_ATOMS: atom_id res chain seq x y z
N MET A 1 39.40 42.42 4.97
CA MET A 1 39.68 41.03 4.56
C MET A 1 39.70 40.19 5.83
N SER A 2 38.93 39.14 6.08
CA SER A 2 38.11 38.29 5.23
C SER A 2 37.02 37.64 6.09
N THR A 3 35.75 37.78 5.71
CA THR A 3 34.63 37.01 6.25
C THR A 3 34.53 35.68 5.50
N THR A 4 35.07 34.61 6.08
CA THR A 4 34.91 33.25 5.52
C THR A 4 33.58 32.68 5.96
N THR A 5 32.62 32.72 5.04
CA THR A 5 31.29 32.13 5.14
C THR A 5 31.39 30.60 5.24
N VAL A 6 31.16 30.01 6.41
CA VAL A 6 31.11 28.54 6.58
C VAL A 6 29.70 28.04 6.29
N SER A 7 29.35 27.96 5.00
CA SER A 7 28.17 27.25 4.51
C SER A 7 28.40 25.72 4.53
N LYS A 8 28.49 25.10 5.70
CA LYS A 8 28.71 23.63 5.84
C LYS A 8 27.66 22.86 6.64
N THR A 9 26.52 23.48 7.00
CA THR A 9 25.58 22.91 7.98
C THR A 9 24.27 22.34 7.42
N SER A 10 23.84 22.71 6.21
CA SER A 10 22.55 22.21 5.66
C SER A 10 22.67 20.84 4.98
N SER A 11 23.78 20.60 4.25
CA SER A 11 24.02 19.34 3.52
C SER A 11 24.24 18.16 4.48
N GLY A 12 25.05 18.35 5.53
CA GLY A 12 25.33 17.32 6.53
C GLY A 12 24.11 16.93 7.38
N LYS A 13 23.21 17.89 7.68
CA LYS A 13 21.94 17.61 8.37
C LYS A 13 21.02 16.75 7.48
N ARG A 14 20.85 17.12 6.21
CA ARG A 14 20.05 16.35 5.25
C ARG A 14 20.60 14.95 5.01
N ALA A 15 21.92 14.77 4.96
CA ALA A 15 22.54 13.46 4.81
C ALA A 15 22.29 12.56 6.03
N ARG A 16 22.45 13.09 7.26
CA ARG A 16 22.16 12.36 8.50
C ARG A 16 20.67 12.01 8.63
N GLU A 17 19.78 12.90 8.23
CA GLU A 17 18.35 12.67 8.24
C GLU A 17 17.94 11.56 7.25
N ARG A 18 18.50 11.59 6.03
CA ARG A 18 18.31 10.50 5.05
C ARG A 18 18.80 9.15 5.55
N ALA A 19 19.97 9.11 6.20
CA ALA A 19 20.50 7.88 6.78
C ALA A 19 19.60 7.33 7.91
N ARG A 20 19.06 8.21 8.77
CA ARG A 20 18.10 7.84 9.81
C ARG A 20 16.79 7.29 9.24
N VAL A 21 16.23 7.94 8.22
CA VAL A 21 15.02 7.46 7.52
C VAL A 21 15.29 6.10 6.86
N SER A 22 16.48 5.88 6.29
CA SER A 22 16.87 4.58 5.74
C SER A 22 16.91 3.49 6.81
N ALA A 23 17.58 3.73 7.94
CA ALA A 23 17.66 2.77 9.05
C ALA A 23 16.28 2.46 9.67
N ALA A 24 15.43 3.48 9.85
CA ALA A 24 14.06 3.30 10.33
C ALA A 24 13.23 2.45 9.35
N LYS A 25 13.39 2.68 8.05
CA LYS A 25 12.72 1.89 7.01
C LYS A 25 13.20 0.43 6.99
N GLU A 26 14.50 0.18 7.16
CA GLU A 26 15.04 -1.17 7.25
C GLU A 26 14.52 -1.93 8.48
N ALA A 27 14.50 -1.26 9.64
CA ALA A 27 13.90 -1.81 10.86
C ALA A 27 12.42 -2.13 10.67
N PHE A 28 11.68 -1.23 10.00
CA PHE A 28 10.28 -1.44 9.65
C PHE A 28 10.09 -2.66 8.72
N ILE A 29 10.86 -2.74 7.64
CA ILE A 29 10.81 -3.88 6.71
C ILE A 29 11.08 -5.19 7.45
N ARG A 30 12.08 -5.20 8.34
CA ARG A 30 12.39 -6.37 9.16
C ARG A 30 11.21 -6.74 10.04
N ALA A 31 10.60 -5.79 10.75
CA ALA A 31 9.45 -6.01 11.62
C ALA A 31 8.23 -6.58 10.87
N VAL A 32 7.94 -6.05 9.67
CA VAL A 32 6.85 -6.57 8.83
C VAL A 32 7.10 -8.02 8.42
N ARG A 33 8.33 -8.33 8.02
CA ARG A 33 8.72 -9.69 7.61
C ARG A 33 8.77 -10.70 8.77
N THR A 34 9.10 -10.27 10.00
CA THR A 34 9.07 -11.16 11.17
C THR A 34 7.65 -11.47 11.63
N LEU A 35 6.73 -10.50 11.58
CA LEU A 35 5.34 -10.73 11.97
C LEU A 35 4.62 -11.73 11.05
N ARG A 36 5.08 -11.86 9.80
CA ARG A 36 4.47 -12.73 8.79
C ARG A 36 5.59 -13.37 7.97
N PRO A 37 6.14 -14.53 8.40
CA PRO A 37 7.19 -15.22 7.66
C PRO A 37 6.74 -15.49 6.22
N THR A 38 7.70 -15.54 5.30
CA THR A 38 7.48 -15.71 3.86
C THR A 38 6.48 -16.83 3.60
N ARG A 39 5.31 -16.45 3.08
CA ARG A 39 4.23 -17.37 2.77
C ARG A 39 4.50 -18.00 1.42
N HIS A 40 4.15 -19.27 1.24
CA HIS A 40 4.22 -19.87 -0.08
C HIS A 40 3.09 -19.32 -0.96
N THR A 41 3.41 -18.34 -1.80
CA THR A 41 2.42 -17.65 -2.64
C THR A 41 2.24 -18.26 -4.02
N GLY A 42 3.01 -19.29 -4.36
CA GLY A 42 2.90 -20.02 -5.63
C GLY A 42 3.04 -19.12 -6.88
N GLY A 43 3.70 -17.96 -6.77
CA GLY A 43 3.81 -17.00 -7.87
C GLY A 43 2.53 -16.18 -8.16
N ARG A 44 1.50 -16.25 -7.32
CA ARG A 44 0.18 -15.65 -7.58
C ARG A 44 0.07 -14.16 -7.25
N LYS A 45 1.20 -13.44 -7.09
CA LYS A 45 1.21 -12.00 -6.77
C LYS A 45 0.41 -11.14 -7.76
N ARG A 46 0.44 -11.45 -9.06
CA ARG A 46 -0.31 -10.70 -10.07
C ARG A 46 -1.82 -10.85 -9.87
N GLU A 47 -2.27 -12.07 -9.60
CA GLU A 47 -3.67 -12.39 -9.33
C GLU A 47 -4.13 -11.74 -8.02
N ALA A 48 -3.33 -11.84 -6.96
CA ALA A 48 -3.58 -11.20 -5.67
C ALA A 48 -3.75 -9.68 -5.79
N ARG A 49 -2.91 -9.00 -6.58
CA ARG A 49 -3.05 -7.56 -6.86
C ARG A 49 -4.36 -7.24 -7.59
N ARG A 50 -4.73 -8.05 -8.58
CA ARG A 50 -6.00 -7.90 -9.31
C ARG A 50 -7.18 -8.10 -8.37
N TRP A 51 -7.13 -9.12 -7.51
CA TRP A 51 -8.16 -9.40 -6.51
C TRP A 51 -8.34 -8.22 -5.55
N LEU A 52 -7.25 -7.66 -5.01
CA LEU A 52 -7.29 -6.47 -4.14
C LEU A 52 -7.88 -5.24 -4.83
N ASP A 53 -7.60 -5.06 -6.13
CA ASP A 53 -8.16 -3.95 -6.90
C ASP A 53 -9.66 -4.12 -7.17
N VAL A 54 -10.11 -5.34 -7.50
CA VAL A 54 -11.53 -5.66 -7.65
C VAL A 54 -12.27 -5.48 -6.33
N LEU A 55 -11.73 -6.01 -5.22
CA LEU A 55 -12.33 -5.83 -3.90
C LEU A 55 -12.44 -4.35 -3.56
N ALA A 56 -11.37 -3.57 -3.74
CA ALA A 56 -11.40 -2.13 -3.47
C ALA A 56 -12.40 -1.39 -4.37
N ALA A 57 -12.57 -1.80 -5.62
CA ALA A 57 -13.58 -1.23 -6.52
C ALA A 57 -15.01 -1.49 -6.01
N ARG A 58 -15.27 -2.68 -5.44
CA ARG A 58 -16.56 -3.09 -4.85
C ARG A 58 -16.84 -2.49 -3.48
N SER A 59 -15.82 -2.32 -2.64
CA SER A 59 -15.97 -1.98 -1.22
C SER A 59 -15.58 -0.56 -0.85
N THR A 60 -15.34 0.31 -1.84
CA THR A 60 -15.10 1.73 -1.60
C THR A 60 -15.84 2.59 -2.61
N ASN A 61 -16.22 3.80 -2.20
CA ASN A 61 -16.72 4.80 -3.12
C ASN A 61 -15.56 5.43 -3.91
N GLY A 62 -15.75 5.56 -5.23
CA GLY A 62 -14.91 6.39 -6.08
C GLY A 62 -15.45 7.80 -6.18
N VAL A 63 -14.69 8.68 -6.83
CA VAL A 63 -15.24 9.94 -7.36
C VAL A 63 -16.27 9.54 -8.42
N ARG A 64 -17.56 9.76 -8.15
CA ARG A 64 -18.72 9.32 -8.97
C ARG A 64 -18.94 7.80 -8.97
N CYS A 65 -19.13 7.20 -7.80
CA CYS A 65 -19.62 5.82 -7.71
C CYS A 65 -21.09 5.77 -8.16
N PRO A 66 -21.46 4.97 -9.18
CA PRO A 66 -22.85 4.89 -9.65
C PRO A 66 -23.77 4.30 -8.57
N ASN A 67 -23.24 3.37 -7.77
CA ASN A 67 -23.91 2.74 -6.63
C ASN A 67 -23.09 3.05 -5.37
N PRO A 68 -23.35 4.18 -4.69
CA PRO A 68 -22.63 4.52 -3.47
C PRO A 68 -22.99 3.54 -2.36
N ILE A 69 -21.98 3.06 -1.63
CA ILE A 69 -22.15 2.20 -0.45
C ILE A 69 -21.82 2.99 0.82
N THR A 70 -22.35 2.57 1.96
CA THR A 70 -21.93 3.14 3.25
C THR A 70 -20.53 2.65 3.63
N ILE A 71 -19.88 3.36 4.56
CA ILE A 71 -18.58 2.93 5.11
C ILE A 71 -18.72 1.55 5.78
N GLU A 72 -19.80 1.34 6.51
CA GLU A 72 -20.12 0.09 7.20
C GLU A 72 -20.32 -1.07 6.21
N GLU A 73 -21.06 -0.83 5.13
CA GLU A 73 -21.27 -1.82 4.08
C GLU A 73 -19.95 -2.18 3.38
N GLY A 74 -19.12 -1.17 3.06
CA GLY A 74 -17.79 -1.40 2.51
C GLY A 74 -16.88 -2.21 3.45
N ALA A 75 -16.92 -1.91 4.75
CA ALA A 75 -16.18 -2.66 5.76
C ALA A 75 -16.64 -4.11 5.84
N ARG A 76 -17.95 -4.35 5.87
CA ARG A 76 -18.56 -5.69 5.89
C ARG A 76 -18.16 -6.50 4.65
N LEU A 77 -18.33 -5.93 3.46
CA LEU A 77 -17.95 -6.57 2.19
C LEU A 77 -16.46 -6.94 2.17
N ARG A 78 -15.61 -6.05 2.70
CA ARG A 78 -14.19 -6.31 2.78
C ARG A 78 -13.89 -7.48 3.72
N SER A 79 -14.38 -7.45 4.96
CA SER A 79 -14.13 -8.52 5.93
C SER A 79 -14.59 -9.87 5.41
N GLN A 80 -15.82 -9.95 4.90
CA GLN A 80 -16.37 -11.20 4.35
C GLN A 80 -15.50 -11.75 3.22
N ALA A 81 -15.07 -10.89 2.27
CA ALA A 81 -14.24 -11.33 1.15
C ALA A 81 -12.89 -11.90 1.59
N PHE A 82 -12.30 -11.40 2.68
CA PHE A 82 -11.06 -11.96 3.23
C PHE A 82 -11.29 -13.29 3.92
N ASP A 83 -12.39 -13.44 4.67
CA ASP A 83 -12.72 -14.69 5.35
C ASP A 83 -13.04 -15.79 4.34
N ASP A 84 -13.84 -15.48 3.32
CA ASP A 84 -14.17 -16.39 2.23
C ASP A 84 -12.91 -16.82 1.46
N LEU A 85 -12.02 -15.87 1.12
CA LEU A 85 -10.77 -16.18 0.43
C LEU A 85 -9.86 -17.07 1.28
N LYS A 86 -9.77 -16.80 2.58
CA LYS A 86 -8.97 -17.60 3.52
C LYS A 86 -9.48 -19.05 3.60
N ALA A 87 -10.80 -19.23 3.60
CA ALA A 87 -11.43 -20.54 3.66
C ALA A 87 -11.32 -21.32 2.34
N SER A 88 -11.46 -20.63 1.20
CA SER A 88 -11.53 -21.26 -0.12
C SER A 88 -10.17 -21.44 -0.82
N ASP A 89 -9.26 -20.48 -0.70
CA ASP A 89 -7.98 -20.47 -1.41
C ASP A 89 -6.88 -19.83 -0.58
N LYS A 90 -6.30 -20.66 0.31
CA LYS A 90 -5.26 -20.23 1.22
C LYS A 90 -4.02 -19.67 0.50
N VAL A 91 -3.65 -20.20 -0.66
CA VAL A 91 -2.46 -19.77 -1.40
C VAL A 91 -2.67 -18.36 -1.96
N LEU A 92 -3.85 -18.08 -2.53
CA LEU A 92 -4.20 -16.73 -2.97
C LEU A 92 -4.34 -15.77 -1.79
N PHE A 93 -4.96 -16.20 -0.69
CA PHE A 93 -5.04 -15.40 0.54
C PHE A 93 -3.65 -14.98 1.03
N ASP A 94 -2.71 -15.91 1.08
CA ASP A 94 -1.34 -15.65 1.48
C ASP A 94 -0.64 -14.66 0.53
N ALA A 95 -0.86 -14.79 -0.78
CA ALA A 95 -0.36 -13.84 -1.78
C ALA A 95 -0.98 -12.45 -1.64
N VAL A 96 -2.26 -12.36 -1.27
CA VAL A 96 -2.95 -11.10 -0.99
C VAL A 96 -2.36 -10.41 0.23
N MET A 97 -2.13 -11.14 1.33
CA MET A 97 -1.50 -10.58 2.52
C MET A 97 -0.09 -10.08 2.24
N GLU A 98 0.72 -10.84 1.48
CA GLU A 98 2.06 -10.39 1.08
C GLU A 98 1.99 -9.10 0.24
N CYS A 99 1.01 -8.97 -0.67
CA CYS A 99 0.82 -7.73 -1.44
C CYS A 99 0.42 -6.53 -0.58
N MET A 100 -0.31 -6.75 0.52
CA MET A 100 -0.64 -5.68 1.48
C MET A 100 0.60 -5.23 2.26
N ASP A 101 1.43 -6.17 2.69
CA ASP A 101 2.68 -5.92 3.38
C ASP A 101 3.68 -5.17 2.47
N ASP A 102 3.85 -5.63 1.22
CA ASP A 102 4.67 -4.97 0.20
C ASP A 102 4.25 -3.50 0.00
N ARG A 103 2.93 -3.24 0.00
CA ARG A 103 2.41 -1.88 -0.14
C ARG A 103 2.69 -1.03 1.09
N MET A 104 2.52 -1.58 2.28
CA MET A 104 2.80 -0.88 3.53
C MET A 104 4.29 -0.49 3.61
N ILE A 105 5.18 -1.40 3.22
CA ILE A 105 6.63 -1.15 3.07
C ILE A 105 6.90 -0.05 2.03
N ALA A 106 6.24 -0.11 0.88
CA ALA A 106 6.44 0.86 -0.18
C ALA A 106 5.98 2.27 0.21
N ASP A 107 4.92 2.38 1.01
CA ASP A 107 4.37 3.65 1.50
C ASP A 107 5.11 4.17 2.76
N TYR A 108 5.95 3.36 3.39
CA TYR A 108 6.76 3.81 4.53
C TYR A 108 7.88 4.77 4.09
N GLY A 109 7.93 5.92 4.75
CA GLY A 109 8.96 6.95 4.56
C GLY A 109 8.83 7.78 3.27
N ILE A 110 7.70 7.70 2.56
CA ILE A 110 7.41 8.58 1.43
C ILE A 110 6.75 9.88 1.90
N THR A 111 6.85 10.92 1.09
CA THR A 111 6.18 12.20 1.35
C THR A 111 4.67 12.12 1.13
N ILE A 112 3.92 13.04 1.75
CA ILE A 112 2.47 13.18 1.53
C ILE A 112 2.16 13.42 0.05
N ALA A 113 3.00 14.17 -0.67
CA ALA A 113 2.83 14.44 -2.09
C ALA A 113 2.96 13.16 -2.94
N GLU A 114 3.96 12.32 -2.66
CA GLU A 114 4.15 11.03 -3.32
C GLU A 114 3.01 10.06 -2.99
N TRP A 115 2.61 9.99 -1.73
CA TRP A 115 1.48 9.17 -1.28
C TRP A 115 0.19 9.59 -2.00
N SER A 116 -0.08 10.89 -2.06
CA SER A 116 -1.25 11.45 -2.76
C SER A 116 -1.23 11.14 -4.26
N ALA A 117 -0.06 11.25 -4.91
CA ALA A 117 0.10 10.91 -6.31
C ALA A 117 -0.16 9.42 -6.58
N ARG A 118 0.31 8.53 -5.69
CA ARG A 118 0.00 7.09 -5.73
C ARG A 118 -1.50 6.84 -5.55
N GLY A 119 -2.13 7.51 -4.59
CA GLY A 119 -3.57 7.45 -4.34
C GLY A 119 -4.40 7.82 -5.57
N ARG A 120 -4.08 8.95 -6.23
CA ARG A 120 -4.76 9.38 -7.46
C ARG A 120 -4.63 8.36 -8.59
N ARG A 121 -3.43 7.81 -8.82
CA ARG A 121 -3.22 6.75 -9.82
C ARG A 121 -4.07 5.51 -9.52
N ARG A 122 -4.13 5.10 -8.25
CA ARG A 122 -4.98 3.99 -7.81
C ARG A 122 -6.46 4.28 -8.06
N MET A 123 -6.96 5.45 -7.69
CA MET A 123 -8.38 5.80 -7.89
C MET A 123 -8.78 5.79 -9.37
N ARG A 124 -7.92 6.29 -10.27
CA ARG A 124 -8.15 6.18 -11.73
C ARG A 124 -8.25 4.73 -12.20
N ARG A 125 -7.37 3.86 -11.70
CA ARG A 125 -7.42 2.42 -12.00
C ARG A 125 -8.70 1.76 -11.47
N LEU A 126 -9.10 2.09 -10.24
CA LEU A 126 -10.34 1.55 -9.66
C LEU A 126 -11.57 2.02 -10.43
N ALA A 127 -11.62 3.27 -10.90
CA ALA A 127 -12.71 3.76 -11.73
C ALA A 127 -12.86 2.94 -13.03
N LYS A 128 -11.75 2.60 -13.69
CA LYS A 128 -11.78 1.70 -14.87
C LYS A 128 -12.31 0.31 -14.54
N ILE A 129 -11.93 -0.25 -13.39
CA ILE A 129 -12.41 -1.56 -12.95
C ILE A 129 -13.91 -1.51 -12.64
N ARG A 130 -14.38 -0.48 -11.92
CA ARG A 130 -15.81 -0.30 -11.63
C ARG A 130 -16.66 -0.29 -12.90
N ALA A 131 -16.19 0.36 -13.97
CA ALA A 131 -16.91 0.36 -15.26
C ALA A 131 -17.08 -1.04 -15.88
N THR A 132 -16.32 -2.05 -15.45
CA THR A 132 -16.44 -3.44 -15.91
C THR A 132 -17.24 -4.34 -14.96
N LEU A 133 -17.53 -3.85 -13.75
CA LEU A 133 -18.34 -4.57 -12.77
C LEU A 133 -19.81 -4.17 -13.04
N LYS A 134 -20.54 -5.05 -13.72
CA LYS A 134 -21.99 -4.91 -13.92
C LYS A 134 -22.73 -5.29 -12.64
#